data_AF-A0A0F2PUE9-F1
#
_entry.id   AF-A0A0F2PUE9-F1
#
_cell.length_a   1.000
_cell.length_b   1.000
_cell.length_c   1.000
_cell.angle_alpha   90.00
_cell.angle_beta   90.00
_cell.angle_gamma   90.00
#
_symmetry.space_group_name_H-M   'P 1'
#
loop_
_entity.id
_entity.type
_entity.pdbx_description
1 polymer ?
#
loop_
_entity_poly.entity_id
_entity_poly.type
_entity_poly.pdbx_seq_one_letter_code
_entity_poly.pdbx_strand_id
1 'polypeptide(L)'
;MKSEFKARPVYLSNNDRIEAHFTTCFISLIIYRLLEKMLNENFTCYEIISGLKDMNFYEVKGEGYIPTYTRTDFTDALHEAFGFRTDYQIVNTSQMKKIFRETKR
;
A
#
# COMPACT_ATOMS: atom_id res chain seq x y z
N MET A 1 -13.20 -1.74 8.48
CA MET A 1 -12.04 -1.98 9.37
C MET A 1 -11.92 -3.43 9.83
N LYS A 2 -12.86 -4.02 10.60
CA LYS A 2 -12.77 -5.44 10.98
C LYS A 2 -12.74 -6.41 9.78
N SER A 3 -13.58 -6.14 8.77
CA SER A 3 -13.59 -6.86 7.49
C SER A 3 -12.29 -6.66 6.70
N GLU A 4 -11.88 -5.40 6.53
CA GLU A 4 -10.75 -5.00 5.69
C GLU A 4 -9.40 -5.54 6.18
N PHE A 5 -9.18 -5.53 7.50
CA PHE A 5 -8.00 -6.11 8.13
C PHE A 5 -8.15 -7.62 8.39
N LYS A 6 -9.25 -8.24 7.94
CA LYS A 6 -9.59 -9.65 8.22
C LYS A 6 -9.47 -10.00 9.71
N ALA A 7 -9.79 -9.05 10.58
CA ALA A 7 -9.67 -9.21 12.03
C ALA A 7 -10.71 -10.23 12.50
N ARG A 8 -10.25 -11.42 12.89
CA ARG A 8 -11.11 -12.47 13.46
C ARG A 8 -11.03 -12.42 14.99
N PRO A 9 -12.13 -12.68 15.72
CA PRO A 9 -12.05 -12.90 17.15
C PRO A 9 -11.11 -14.08 17.43
N VAL A 10 -10.07 -13.87 18.23
CA VAL A 10 -9.16 -14.93 18.66
C VAL A 10 -9.13 -14.93 20.19
N TYR A 11 -9.45 -16.07 20.78
CA TYR A 11 -9.33 -16.27 22.21
C TYR A 11 -7.90 -16.73 22.51
N LEU A 12 -7.06 -15.79 22.94
CA LEU A 12 -5.69 -16.03 23.40
C LEU A 12 -5.65 -15.82 24.91
N SER A 13 -4.96 -16.71 25.62
CA SER A 13 -4.74 -16.63 27.07
C SER A 13 -3.29 -16.32 27.43
N ASN A 14 -2.37 -16.46 26.48
CA ASN A 14 -0.96 -16.12 26.67
C ASN A 14 -0.76 -14.62 26.44
N ASN A 15 -0.28 -13.91 27.47
CA ASN A 15 -0.08 -12.47 27.47
C ASN A 15 0.82 -11.98 26.32
N ASP A 16 1.92 -12.67 26.04
CA ASP A 16 2.85 -12.27 24.97
C ASP A 16 2.18 -12.32 23.59
N ARG A 17 1.33 -13.33 23.36
CA ARG A 17 0.58 -13.45 22.10
C ARG A 17 -0.51 -12.39 21.98
N ILE A 18 -1.13 -12.02 23.10
CA ILE A 18 -2.12 -10.94 23.16
C ILE A 18 -1.44 -9.61 22.82
N GLU A 19 -0.31 -9.31 23.46
CA GLU A 19 0.44 -8.07 23.26
C GLU A 19 0.96 -7.95 21.83
N ALA A 20 1.55 -9.02 21.27
CA ALA A 20 2.00 -9.04 19.89
C ALA A 20 0.84 -8.80 18.90
N HIS A 21 -0.32 -9.42 19.12
CA HIS A 21 -1.50 -9.20 18.27
C HIS A 21 -2.00 -7.76 18.34
N PHE A 22 -2.19 -7.20 19.53
CA PHE A 22 -2.67 -5.83 19.67
C PHE A 22 -1.67 -4.80 19.11
N THR A 23 -0.37 -5.01 19.34
CA THR A 23 0.67 -4.12 18.83
C THR A 23 0.69 -4.13 17.30
N THR A 24 0.64 -5.30 16.67
CA THR A 24 0.62 -5.40 15.20
C THR A 24 -0.65 -4.79 14.59
N CYS A 25 -1.82 -5.03 15.20
CA CYS A 25 -3.06 -4.38 14.78
C CYS A 25 -3.00 -2.86 14.94
N PHE A 26 -2.47 -2.37 16.07
CA PHE A 26 -2.34 -0.94 16.31
C PHE A 26 -1.40 -0.27 15.30
N ILE A 27 -0.22 -0.84 15.04
CA ILE A 27 0.72 -0.35 14.03
C ILE A 27 0.06 -0.31 12.64
N SER A 28 -0.66 -1.38 12.28
CA SER A 28 -1.38 -1.45 10.99
C SER A 28 -2.41 -0.31 10.85
N LEU A 29 -3.13 0.00 11.94
CA LEU A 29 -4.09 1.11 11.96
C LEU A 29 -3.41 2.47 11.88
N ILE A 30 -2.29 2.66 12.56
CA ILE A 30 -1.52 3.90 12.49
C ILE A 30 -1.03 4.15 11.06
N ILE A 31 -0.44 3.14 10.41
CA ILE A 31 0.02 3.25 9.01
C ILE A 31 -1.15 3.63 8.10
N TYR A 32 -2.29 2.97 8.26
CA TYR A 32 -3.49 3.29 7.50
C TYR A 32 -3.95 4.74 7.71
N ARG A 33 -4.03 5.21 8.96
CA ARG A 33 -4.48 6.59 9.27
C ARG A 33 -3.52 7.64 8.74
N LEU A 34 -2.22 7.37 8.76
CA LEU A 34 -1.23 8.26 8.15
C LEU A 34 -1.46 8.36 6.64
N LEU A 35 -1.64 7.23 5.96
CA LEU A 35 -1.91 7.21 4.52
C LEU A 35 -3.23 7.93 4.18
N GLU A 36 -4.30 7.70 4.94
CA GLU A 36 -5.59 8.36 4.77
C GLU A 36 -5.47 9.89 4.88
N LYS A 37 -4.69 10.38 5.86
CA LYS A 37 -4.39 11.81 6.02
C LYS A 37 -3.55 12.38 4.86
N MET A 38 -2.56 11.64 4.37
CA MET A 38 -1.77 12.06 3.21
C MET A 38 -2.61 12.16 1.93
N LEU A 39 -3.69 11.38 1.85
CA LEU A 39 -4.66 11.41 0.75
C LEU A 39 -5.83 12.38 1.01
N ASN A 40 -5.68 13.32 1.94
CA ASN A 40 -6.68 14.31 2.32
C ASN A 40 -8.04 13.71 2.72
N GLU A 41 -8.07 12.47 3.21
CA GLU A 41 -9.28 11.76 3.64
C GLU A 41 -10.34 11.60 2.54
N ASN A 42 -9.92 11.68 1.26
CA ASN A 42 -10.82 11.59 0.10
C ASN A 42 -11.23 10.16 -0.26
N PHE A 43 -10.56 9.15 0.30
CA PHE A 43 -10.79 7.74 -0.03
C PHE A 43 -11.13 6.93 1.21
N THR A 44 -12.04 5.99 1.04
CA THR A 44 -12.44 5.06 2.10
C THR A 44 -11.37 4.00 2.36
N CYS A 45 -11.45 3.37 3.53
CA CYS A 45 -10.59 2.25 3.91
C CYS A 45 -10.57 1.12 2.87
N TYR A 46 -11.75 0.82 2.31
CA TYR A 46 -11.88 -0.21 1.29
C TYR A 46 -11.16 0.20 0.00
N GLU A 47 -11.34 1.43 -0.49
CA GLU A 47 -10.69 1.93 -1.70
C GLU A 47 -9.16 1.95 -1.58
N ILE A 48 -8.64 2.40 -0.44
CA ILE A 48 -7.19 2.40 -0.19
C ILE A 48 -6.64 0.97 -0.20
N ILE A 49 -7.26 0.06 0.55
CA ILE A 49 -6.76 -1.31 0.71
C ILE A 49 -6.93 -2.12 -0.57
N SER A 50 -8.06 -2.00 -1.26
CA SER A 50 -8.30 -2.68 -2.54
C SER A 50 -7.39 -2.11 -3.63
N GLY A 51 -7.33 -0.79 -3.76
CA GLY A 51 -6.47 -0.13 -4.75
C GLY A 51 -5.00 -0.53 -4.61
N LEU A 52 -4.46 -0.51 -3.39
CA LEU A 52 -3.07 -0.95 -3.16
C LEU A 52 -2.84 -2.43 -3.49
N LYS A 53 -3.82 -3.31 -3.21
CA LYS A 53 -3.72 -4.75 -3.54
C LYS A 53 -3.78 -5.00 -5.04
N ASP A 54 -4.53 -4.19 -5.76
CA ASP A 54 -4.73 -4.35 -7.20
C ASP A 54 -3.56 -3.77 -8.01
N MET A 55 -2.77 -2.86 -7.43
CA MET A 55 -1.55 -2.28 -8.02
C MET A 55 -0.41 -3.31 -8.19
N ASN A 56 -0.55 -4.19 -9.18
CA ASN A 56 0.41 -5.23 -9.51
C ASN A 56 1.24 -4.87 -10.76
N PHE A 57 2.38 -5.53 -10.92
CA PHE A 57 3.30 -5.34 -12.04
C PHE A 57 3.71 -6.66 -12.66
N TYR A 58 3.84 -6.68 -13.98
CA TYR A 58 4.43 -7.77 -14.74
C TYR A 58 5.87 -7.43 -15.09
N GLU A 59 6.82 -8.29 -14.69
CA GLU A 59 8.24 -8.10 -15.02
C GLU A 59 8.54 -8.59 -16.44
N VAL A 60 9.06 -7.69 -17.27
CA VAL A 60 9.65 -8.00 -18.57
C VAL A 60 11.16 -8.02 -18.42
N LYS A 61 11.75 -9.23 -18.47
CA LYS A 61 13.19 -9.43 -18.26
C LYS A 61 14.01 -8.56 -19.22
N GLY A 62 14.86 -7.71 -18.65
CA GLY A 62 15.75 -6.82 -19.39
C GLY A 62 15.17 -5.46 -19.75
N GLU A 63 13.84 -5.28 -19.68
CA GLU A 63 13.19 -4.02 -20.08
C GLU A 63 12.61 -3.26 -18.87
N GLY A 64 11.97 -3.95 -17.93
CA GLY A 64 11.39 -3.33 -16.73
C GLY A 64 10.08 -3.97 -16.29
N TYR A 65 9.16 -3.13 -15.82
CA TYR A 65 7.89 -3.54 -15.21
C TYR A 65 6.72 -2.90 -15.94
N ILE A 66 5.76 -3.70 -16.38
CA ILE A 66 4.50 -3.23 -16.96
C ILE A 66 3.46 -3.22 -15.83
N PRO A 67 2.87 -2.06 -15.48
CA PRO A 67 1.75 -2.03 -14.55
C PRO A 67 0.55 -2.80 -15.12
N THR A 68 -0.05 -3.63 -14.27
CA THR A 68 -1.22 -4.48 -14.62
C THR A 68 -2.52 -3.96 -14.01
N TYR A 69 -2.48 -2.73 -13.49
CA TYR A 69 -3.63 -2.02 -12.94
C TYR A 69 -4.01 -0.83 -13.83
N THR A 70 -5.24 -0.35 -13.68
CA THR A 70 -5.73 0.83 -14.40
C THR A 70 -5.61 2.08 -13.56
N ARG A 71 -5.33 3.21 -14.21
CA ARG A 71 -5.33 4.52 -13.58
C ARG A 71 -6.75 4.87 -13.09
N THR A 72 -6.84 5.32 -11.85
CA THR A 72 -8.03 5.80 -11.16
C THR A 72 -7.69 7.08 -10.39
N ASP A 73 -8.72 7.78 -9.90
CA ASP A 73 -8.56 8.94 -9.01
C ASP A 73 -7.71 8.60 -7.78
N PHE A 74 -7.85 7.39 -7.25
CA PHE A 74 -7.02 6.88 -6.16
C PHE A 74 -5.54 6.77 -6.54
N THR A 75 -5.23 6.15 -7.69
CA THR A 75 -3.82 6.01 -8.11
C THR A 75 -3.20 7.36 -8.44
N ASP A 76 -3.97 8.32 -8.97
CA ASP A 76 -3.47 9.66 -9.24
C ASP A 76 -3.16 10.41 -7.94
N ALA A 77 -4.05 10.33 -6.95
CA ALA A 77 -3.83 10.93 -5.64
C ALA A 77 -2.60 10.33 -4.94
N LEU A 78 -2.38 9.01 -5.05
CA LEU A 78 -1.16 8.38 -4.56
C LEU A 78 0.08 8.94 -5.26
N HIS A 79 0.08 8.98 -6.58
CA HIS A 79 1.23 9.45 -7.34
C HIS A 79 1.56 10.91 -7.05
N GLU A 80 0.55 11.75 -6.87
CA GLU A 80 0.73 13.15 -6.48
C GLU A 80 1.28 13.27 -5.05
N ALA A 81 0.70 12.55 -4.09
CA ALA A 81 1.12 12.60 -2.69
C ALA A 81 2.56 12.12 -2.48
N PHE A 82 3.02 11.12 -3.25
CA PHE A 82 4.34 10.50 -3.09
C PHE A 82 5.38 10.97 -4.13
N GLY A 83 4.96 11.71 -5.16
CA GLY A 83 5.88 12.36 -6.12
C GLY A 83 6.53 11.43 -7.14
N PHE A 84 6.04 10.19 -7.30
CA PHE A 84 6.50 9.26 -8.32
C PHE A 84 5.33 8.58 -9.04
N ARG A 85 5.55 8.24 -10.31
CA ARG A 85 4.57 7.59 -11.19
C ARG A 85 4.98 6.16 -11.49
N THR A 86 4.00 5.27 -11.54
CA THR A 86 4.19 3.86 -11.88
C THR A 86 3.22 3.37 -12.96
N ASP A 87 2.41 4.27 -13.52
CA ASP A 87 1.32 4.01 -14.48
C ASP A 87 1.74 4.19 -15.95
N TYR A 88 3.03 4.24 -16.24
CA TYR A 88 3.53 4.27 -17.61
C TYR A 88 3.46 2.89 -18.27
N GLN A 89 3.47 2.86 -19.61
CA GLN A 89 3.47 1.61 -20.39
C GLN A 89 4.57 0.64 -19.95
N ILE A 90 5.75 1.16 -19.61
CA ILE A 90 6.82 0.41 -18.96
C ILE A 90 7.55 1.30 -17.97
N VAL A 91 7.70 0.83 -16.74
CA VAL A 91 8.56 1.42 -15.71
C VAL A 91 9.90 0.69 -15.79
N ASN A 92 10.92 1.35 -16.30
CA ASN A 92 12.20 0.68 -16.52
C ASN A 92 12.89 0.31 -15.20
N THR A 93 13.81 -0.64 -15.25
CA THR A 93 14.51 -1.13 -14.05
C THR A 93 15.30 -0.03 -13.32
N SER A 94 15.83 0.98 -14.03
CA SER A 94 16.58 2.07 -13.40
C SER A 94 15.67 3.05 -12.66
N GLN A 95 14.49 3.35 -13.19
CA GLN A 95 13.43 4.13 -12.55
C GLN A 95 12.91 3.42 -11.32
N MET A 96 12.62 2.11 -11.41
CA MET A 96 12.17 1.34 -10.25
C MET A 96 13.23 1.35 -9.14
N LYS A 97 14.52 1.19 -9.49
CA LYS A 97 15.63 1.35 -8.54
C LYS A 97 15.71 2.75 -7.94
N LYS A 98 15.41 3.80 -8.72
CA LYS A 98 15.36 5.19 -8.22
C LYS A 98 14.25 5.35 -7.18
N ILE A 99 13.04 4.87 -7.46
CA ILE A 99 11.90 4.88 -6.53
C ILE A 99 12.28 4.16 -5.23
N PHE A 100 12.84 2.95 -5.29
CA PHE A 100 13.31 2.23 -4.10
C PHE A 100 14.42 2.93 -3.31
N ARG A 101 15.21 3.79 -3.96
CA ARG A 101 16.23 4.58 -3.27
C ARG A 101 15.61 5.76 -2.53
N GLU A 102 14.57 6.36 -3.10
CA GLU A 102 13.84 7.47 -2.47
C GLU A 102 13.13 7.01 -1.19
N THR A 103 12.64 5.76 -1.14
CA THR A 103 12.00 5.21 0.08
C THR A 103 12.97 4.87 1.21
N LYS A 104 14.29 4.88 0.98
CA LYS A 104 15.33 4.55 1.97
C LYS A 104 16.02 5.78 2.56
N ARG A 105 15.60 6.97 2.13
CA ARG A 105 16.19 8.23 2.56
C ARG A 105 15.52 8.71 3.85
#